data_AF-A0A7K2NRU3-F1
#
_entry.id   AF-A0A7K2NRU3-F1
#
_cell.length_a   1.000
_cell.length_b   1.000
_cell.length_c   1.000
_cell.angle_alpha   90.00
_cell.angle_beta   90.00
_cell.angle_gamma   90.00
#
_symmetry.space_group_name_H-M   'P 1'
#
loop_
_entity.id
_entity.type
_entity.pdbx_description
1 polymer ?
#
loop_
_entity_poly.entity_id
_entity_poly.type
_entity_poly.pdbx_seq_one_letter_code
_entity_poly.pdbx_strand_id
1 'polypeptide(L)'
;QEFHEERYDLLKGAVTKLGALKNTKVYLDAGNAGWGHPDQIFDPLKRAGVDQADGFAVNVSNFYTTEDSIAYGKQLSAKVGGKPFVIDTSRNGNGPYTEGAPDERWCNPPGRALGETPTTKTADPLVDAYLWVKRPGESDGECKGGPKAGQWYPEYALKLAQG
;
A
#
# COMPACT_ATOMS: atom_id res chain seq x y z
N GLN A 1 5.08 17.04 18.13
CA GLN A 1 4.05 16.35 18.93
C GLN A 1 2.65 16.86 18.57
N GLU A 2 2.45 18.18 18.45
CA GLU A 2 1.19 18.82 18.02
C GLU A 2 0.66 18.34 16.64
N PHE A 3 1.51 18.24 15.62
CA PHE A 3 1.10 17.79 14.27
C PHE A 3 0.71 16.30 14.16
N HIS A 4 1.02 15.47 15.17
CA HIS A 4 0.64 14.04 15.12
C HIS A 4 -0.83 13.84 15.50
N GLU A 5 -1.35 14.57 16.48
CA GLU A 5 -2.77 14.49 16.86
C GLU A 5 -3.66 15.02 15.73
N GLU A 6 -3.31 16.17 15.16
CA GLU A 6 -4.04 16.76 14.03
C GLU A 6 -4.14 15.78 12.84
N ARG A 7 -3.05 15.06 12.55
CA ARG A 7 -3.06 14.03 11.50
C ARG A 7 -4.07 12.92 11.79
N TYR A 8 -4.12 12.41 13.02
CA TYR A 8 -5.05 11.34 13.38
C TYR A 8 -6.50 11.83 13.33
N ASP A 9 -6.77 13.06 13.78
CA ASP A 9 -8.10 13.65 13.71
C ASP A 9 -8.58 13.84 12.27
N LEU A 10 -7.69 14.29 11.37
CA LEU A 10 -8.00 14.41 9.95
C LEU A 10 -8.31 13.05 9.31
N LEU A 11 -7.51 12.02 9.60
CA LEU A 11 -7.75 10.67 9.10
C LEU A 11 -9.07 10.10 9.62
N LYS A 12 -9.35 10.26 10.92
CA LYS A 12 -10.60 9.82 11.53
C LYS A 12 -11.81 10.57 10.98
N GLY A 13 -11.67 11.87 10.73
CA GLY A 13 -12.66 12.70 10.06
C GLY A 13 -12.94 12.20 8.64
N ALA A 14 -11.91 11.85 7.88
CA ALA A 14 -12.04 11.28 6.54
C ALA A 14 -12.76 9.92 6.57
N VAL A 15 -12.36 9.01 7.47
CA VAL A 15 -13.05 7.71 7.66
C VAL A 15 -14.53 7.92 7.94
N THR A 16 -14.85 8.79 8.89
CA THR A 16 -16.23 9.09 9.27
C THR A 16 -17.02 9.67 8.09
N LYS A 17 -16.45 10.64 7.37
CA LYS A 17 -17.14 11.35 6.30
C LYS A 17 -17.36 10.48 5.07
N LEU A 18 -16.34 9.72 4.67
CA LEU A 18 -16.40 8.84 3.51
C LEU A 18 -17.22 7.58 3.79
N GLY A 19 -17.11 7.01 5.00
CA GLY A 19 -17.89 5.84 5.42
C GLY A 19 -19.40 6.10 5.53
N ALA A 20 -19.82 7.36 5.64
CA ALA A 20 -21.24 7.74 5.61
C ALA A 20 -21.84 7.74 4.18
N LEU A 21 -21.02 7.64 3.14
CA LEU A 21 -21.48 7.61 1.74
C LEU A 21 -21.99 6.21 1.37
N LYS A 22 -23.04 6.16 0.56
CA LYS A 22 -23.56 4.88 0.04
C LYS A 22 -22.53 4.21 -0.88
N ASN A 23 -22.51 2.88 -0.87
CA ASN A 23 -21.67 2.05 -1.76
C ASN A 23 -20.18 2.42 -1.72
N THR A 24 -19.69 2.89 -0.57
CA THR A 24 -18.30 3.30 -0.38
C THR A 24 -17.63 2.35 0.62
N LYS A 25 -16.43 1.89 0.27
CA LYS A 25 -15.56 1.12 1.16
C LYS A 25 -14.32 1.95 1.48
N VAL A 26 -13.99 2.06 2.77
CA VAL A 26 -12.86 2.88 3.24
C VAL A 26 -11.78 1.98 3.81
N TYR A 27 -10.59 2.04 3.22
CA TYR A 27 -9.38 1.36 3.68
C TYR A 27 -8.32 2.40 4.03
N LEU A 28 -7.85 2.40 5.28
CA LEU A 28 -6.74 3.26 5.71
C LEU A 28 -5.40 2.66 5.25
N ASP A 29 -4.51 3.47 4.68
CA ASP A 29 -3.16 2.98 4.35
C ASP A 29 -2.39 2.62 5.63
N ALA A 30 -1.76 1.44 5.60
CA ALA A 30 -1.02 0.85 6.69
C ALA A 30 0.41 0.48 6.27
N GLY A 31 0.98 1.15 5.27
CA GLY A 31 2.36 0.93 4.84
C GLY A 31 2.58 -0.42 4.18
N ASN A 32 3.70 -1.07 4.48
CA ASN A 32 4.15 -2.29 3.79
C ASN A 32 5.07 -3.14 4.67
N ALA A 33 5.36 -4.35 4.20
CA ALA A 33 6.07 -5.39 4.93
C ALA A 33 7.51 -5.04 5.37
N GLY A 34 8.16 -4.02 4.80
CA GLY A 34 9.54 -3.67 5.16
C GLY A 34 9.77 -2.29 5.77
N TRP A 35 8.71 -1.51 6.02
CA TRP A 35 8.86 -0.19 6.66
C TRP A 35 8.45 -0.16 8.14
N GLY A 36 7.46 -0.95 8.56
CA GLY A 36 6.99 -0.94 9.95
C GLY A 36 6.61 -2.33 10.42
N HIS A 37 6.99 -2.69 11.65
CA HIS A 37 6.50 -3.91 12.26
C HIS A 37 5.02 -3.74 12.66
N PRO A 38 4.17 -4.76 12.54
CA PRO A 38 2.78 -4.68 12.98
C PRO A 38 2.62 -4.21 14.43
N ASP A 39 3.59 -4.52 15.30
CA ASP A 39 3.67 -4.06 16.69
C ASP A 39 3.85 -2.55 16.86
N GLN A 40 4.34 -1.85 15.84
CA GLN A 40 4.59 -0.40 15.90
C GLN A 40 3.43 0.40 15.30
N ILE A 41 2.76 -0.16 14.29
CA ILE A 41 1.78 0.60 13.50
C ILE A 41 0.32 0.38 13.93
N PHE A 42 0.02 -0.67 14.68
CA PHE A 42 -1.36 -0.99 15.05
C PHE A 42 -2.02 0.11 15.91
N ASP A 43 -1.27 0.70 16.85
CA ASP A 43 -1.76 1.79 17.70
C ASP A 43 -2.03 3.08 16.89
N PRO A 44 -1.08 3.58 16.06
CA PRO A 44 -1.35 4.65 15.11
C PRO A 44 -2.58 4.40 14.22
N LEU A 45 -2.73 3.18 13.71
CA LEU A 45 -3.83 2.82 12.83
C LEU A 45 -5.19 2.81 13.55
N LYS A 46 -5.23 2.36 14.82
CA LYS A 46 -6.41 2.50 15.69
C LYS A 46 -6.76 3.95 15.95
N ARG A 47 -5.77 4.78 16.26
CA ARG A 47 -5.97 6.22 16.50
C ARG A 47 -6.48 6.94 15.25
N ALA A 48 -6.05 6.51 14.06
CA ALA A 48 -6.55 7.00 12.78
C ALA A 48 -7.98 6.55 12.43
N GLY A 49 -8.58 5.65 13.24
CA GLY A 49 -9.98 5.26 13.09
C GLY A 49 -10.23 3.97 12.29
N VAL A 50 -9.26 3.05 12.20
CA VAL A 50 -9.45 1.77 11.47
C VAL A 50 -10.60 0.93 12.01
N ASP A 51 -10.94 1.08 13.30
CA ASP A 51 -12.08 0.41 13.91
C ASP A 51 -13.41 0.81 13.24
N GLN A 52 -13.49 2.05 12.73
CA GLN A 52 -14.64 2.58 11.98
C GLN A 52 -14.52 2.40 10.46
N ALA A 53 -13.31 2.12 9.94
CA ALA A 53 -13.08 1.82 8.53
C ALA A 53 -13.53 0.38 8.19
N ASP A 54 -13.70 0.11 6.89
CA ASP A 54 -13.94 -1.25 6.40
C ASP A 54 -12.70 -2.13 6.55
N GLY A 55 -11.52 -1.54 6.43
CA GLY A 55 -10.25 -2.24 6.57
C GLY A 55 -9.03 -1.33 6.47
N PHE A 56 -7.91 -1.89 6.03
CA PHE A 56 -6.69 -1.15 5.72
C PHE A 56 -6.09 -1.57 4.36
N ALA A 57 -5.20 -0.75 3.81
CA ALA A 57 -4.48 -1.03 2.58
C ALA A 57 -3.00 -1.25 2.90
N VAL A 58 -2.35 -2.17 2.17
CA VAL A 58 -0.91 -2.41 2.29
C VAL A 58 -0.24 -2.39 0.93
N ASN A 59 1.08 -2.18 0.94
CA ASN A 59 1.97 -2.20 -0.22
C ASN A 59 1.76 -1.04 -1.22
N VAL A 60 0.96 -0.02 -0.89
CA VAL A 60 0.64 1.09 -1.79
C VAL A 60 1.91 1.72 -2.35
N SER A 61 2.01 1.76 -3.68
CA SER A 61 3.19 2.24 -4.42
C SER A 61 4.51 1.50 -4.16
N ASN A 62 4.50 0.34 -3.51
CA ASN A 62 5.68 -0.45 -3.20
C ASN A 62 5.71 -1.76 -4.00
N PHE A 63 6.62 -2.67 -3.64
CA PHE A 63 7.01 -3.81 -4.47
C PHE A 63 7.07 -5.12 -3.69
N TYR A 64 6.71 -5.15 -2.40
CA TYR A 64 6.74 -6.39 -1.63
C TYR A 64 5.80 -7.41 -2.25
N THR A 65 6.21 -8.68 -2.22
CA THR A 65 5.45 -9.76 -2.84
C THR A 65 4.05 -9.83 -2.24
N THR A 66 3.10 -10.39 -2.99
CA THR A 66 1.74 -10.62 -2.48
C THR A 66 1.77 -11.52 -1.24
N GLU A 67 2.65 -12.52 -1.20
CA GLU A 67 2.85 -13.39 -0.05
C GLU A 67 3.32 -12.63 1.20
N ASP A 68 4.37 -11.81 1.08
CA ASP A 68 4.87 -10.99 2.19
C ASP A 68 3.80 -9.99 2.68
N SER A 69 3.04 -9.42 1.74
CA SER A 69 1.97 -8.48 2.03
C SER A 69 0.79 -9.15 2.75
N ILE A 70 0.46 -10.39 2.39
CA ILE A 70 -0.54 -11.20 3.11
C ILE A 70 -0.05 -11.50 4.53
N ALA A 71 1.20 -11.96 4.68
CA ALA A 71 1.76 -12.28 5.98
C ALA A 71 1.76 -11.05 6.92
N TYR A 72 2.19 -9.90 6.40
CA TYR A 72 2.17 -8.61 7.08
C TYR A 72 0.74 -8.20 7.47
N GLY A 73 -0.17 -8.19 6.50
CA GLY A 73 -1.56 -7.79 6.72
C GLY A 73 -2.28 -8.68 7.73
N LYS A 74 -2.05 -9.99 7.74
CA LYS A 74 -2.64 -10.90 8.74
C LYS A 74 -2.18 -10.59 10.16
N GLN A 75 -0.88 -10.33 10.34
CA GLN A 75 -0.34 -9.96 11.65
C GLN A 75 -0.94 -8.64 12.15
N LEU A 76 -1.11 -7.66 11.26
CA LEU A 76 -1.73 -6.38 11.60
C LEU A 76 -3.23 -6.53 11.88
N SER A 77 -3.94 -7.25 11.02
CA SER A 77 -5.38 -7.56 11.14
C SER A 77 -5.70 -8.13 12.51
N ALA A 78 -4.92 -9.10 12.99
CA ALA A 78 -5.09 -9.69 14.32
C ALA A 78 -5.00 -8.65 15.46
N LYS A 79 -4.22 -7.57 15.30
CA LYS A 79 -4.04 -6.51 16.31
C LYS A 79 -5.15 -5.44 16.24
N VAL A 80 -5.78 -5.28 15.08
CA VAL A 80 -6.86 -4.30 14.85
C VAL A 80 -8.25 -4.93 14.77
N GLY A 81 -8.45 -6.08 15.41
CA GLY A 81 -9.77 -6.69 15.56
C GLY A 81 -10.24 -7.53 14.36
N GLY A 82 -9.30 -8.10 13.60
CA GLY A 82 -9.61 -9.00 12.48
C GLY A 82 -10.12 -8.26 11.24
N LYS A 83 -9.79 -6.98 11.07
CA LYS A 83 -10.19 -6.19 9.90
C LYS A 83 -9.62 -6.79 8.60
N PRO A 84 -10.40 -6.84 7.51
CA PRO A 84 -9.88 -7.23 6.21
C PRO A 84 -8.95 -6.14 5.66
N PHE A 85 -8.25 -6.46 4.59
CA PHE A 85 -7.36 -5.52 3.93
C PHE A 85 -7.28 -5.71 2.42
N VAL A 86 -6.76 -4.70 1.73
CA VAL A 86 -6.46 -4.75 0.30
C VAL A 86 -4.96 -4.61 0.09
N ILE A 87 -4.46 -5.17 -1.01
CA ILE A 87 -3.03 -5.15 -1.35
C ILE A 87 -2.84 -4.43 -2.67
N ASP A 88 -1.94 -3.46 -2.72
CA ASP A 88 -1.46 -2.92 -3.98
C ASP A 88 -0.51 -3.92 -4.66
N THR A 89 -0.97 -4.51 -5.77
CA THR A 89 -0.21 -5.46 -6.61
C THR A 89 0.25 -4.81 -7.92
N SER A 90 0.20 -3.49 -8.03
CA SER A 90 0.51 -2.76 -9.28
C SER A 90 1.88 -3.09 -9.88
N ARG A 91 2.91 -3.28 -9.04
CA ARG A 91 4.31 -3.41 -9.50
C ARG A 91 5.12 -4.48 -8.76
N ASN A 92 4.46 -5.41 -8.07
CA ASN A 92 5.14 -6.37 -7.19
C ASN A 92 5.45 -7.74 -7.82
N GLY A 93 5.32 -7.91 -9.15
CA GLY A 93 5.46 -9.20 -9.82
C GLY A 93 6.83 -9.86 -9.62
N ASN A 94 7.89 -9.06 -9.50
CA ASN A 94 9.26 -9.53 -9.23
C ASN A 94 9.74 -9.22 -7.80
N GLY A 95 8.81 -8.92 -6.87
CA GLY A 95 9.13 -8.56 -5.48
C GLY A 95 9.86 -7.23 -5.33
N PRO A 96 10.45 -6.94 -4.16
CA PRO A 96 11.16 -5.69 -3.91
C PRO A 96 12.58 -5.69 -4.49
N TYR A 97 13.06 -4.50 -4.87
CA TYR A 97 14.46 -4.33 -5.27
C TYR A 97 15.36 -4.38 -4.04
N THR A 98 16.49 -5.09 -4.12
CA THR A 98 17.35 -5.41 -2.97
C THR A 98 18.74 -4.76 -3.04
N GLU A 99 19.08 -4.11 -4.15
CA GLU A 99 20.36 -3.44 -4.34
C GLU A 99 20.29 -1.95 -3.96
N GLY A 100 21.45 -1.34 -3.72
CA GLY A 100 21.55 0.06 -3.32
C GLY A 100 21.09 0.34 -1.88
N ALA A 101 20.98 1.63 -1.55
CA ALA A 101 20.62 2.11 -0.22
C ALA A 101 19.18 1.70 0.14
N PRO A 102 18.93 1.13 1.34
CA PRO A 102 17.61 0.64 1.73
C PRO A 102 16.46 1.65 1.57
N ASP A 103 16.72 2.91 1.88
CA ASP A 103 15.78 4.05 1.82
C ASP A 103 15.56 4.59 0.40
N GLU A 104 16.28 4.08 -0.60
CA GLU A 104 16.12 4.45 -2.01
C GLU A 104 15.56 3.32 -2.88
N ARG A 105 15.44 2.10 -2.34
CA ARG A 105 15.03 0.90 -3.09
C ARG A 105 13.63 1.00 -3.68
N TRP A 106 12.74 1.77 -3.07
CA TRP A 106 11.37 1.98 -3.53
C TRP A 106 11.27 2.99 -4.68
N CYS A 107 12.28 3.83 -4.89
CA CYS A 107 12.15 4.96 -5.81
C CYS A 107 12.60 4.57 -7.23
N ASN A 108 11.66 4.39 -8.17
CA ASN A 108 11.85 3.95 -9.56
C ASN A 108 12.82 2.75 -9.75
N PRO A 109 12.74 1.67 -8.94
CA PRO A 109 13.69 0.56 -9.05
C PRO A 109 13.62 -0.17 -10.40
N PRO A 110 14.76 -0.61 -10.94
CA PRO A 110 14.79 -1.44 -12.13
C PRO A 110 14.34 -2.89 -11.87
N GLY A 111 14.03 -3.62 -12.95
CA GLY A 111 13.75 -5.05 -12.91
C GLY A 111 12.50 -5.45 -12.13
N ARG A 112 11.59 -4.49 -11.86
CA ARG A 112 10.27 -4.78 -11.31
C ARG A 112 9.32 -5.15 -12.45
N ALA A 113 8.22 -5.82 -12.12
CA ALA A 113 7.22 -6.26 -13.06
C ALA A 113 5.81 -5.93 -12.56
N LEU A 114 4.85 -5.82 -13.46
CA LEU A 114 3.43 -5.79 -13.08
C LEU A 114 3.11 -7.02 -12.22
N GLY A 115 2.36 -6.81 -11.13
CA GLY A 115 1.85 -7.93 -10.33
C GLY A 115 0.50 -8.41 -10.84
N GLU A 116 -0.19 -9.16 -9.98
CA GLU A 116 -1.53 -9.68 -10.27
C GLU A 116 -2.50 -8.54 -10.60
N THR A 117 -3.32 -8.73 -11.64
CA THR A 117 -4.31 -7.72 -12.05
C THR A 117 -5.40 -7.57 -10.98
N PRO A 118 -6.07 -6.40 -10.90
CA PRO A 118 -7.07 -6.17 -9.87
C PRO A 118 -8.17 -7.24 -9.85
N THR A 119 -8.40 -7.84 -8.70
CA THR A 119 -9.33 -8.97 -8.52
C THR A 119 -9.77 -9.09 -7.06
N THR A 120 -10.97 -9.63 -6.83
CA THR A 120 -11.46 -10.04 -5.50
C THR A 120 -11.26 -11.54 -5.26
N LYS A 121 -10.67 -12.26 -6.21
CA LYS A 121 -10.28 -13.67 -6.06
C LYS A 121 -8.88 -13.73 -5.47
N THR A 122 -8.80 -13.64 -4.15
CA THR A 122 -7.53 -13.56 -3.42
C THR A 122 -7.17 -14.90 -2.78
N ALA A 123 -5.90 -15.06 -2.38
CA ALA A 123 -5.40 -16.31 -1.80
C ALA A 123 -5.76 -16.48 -0.31
N ASP A 124 -6.27 -15.44 0.35
CA ASP A 124 -6.62 -15.46 1.77
C ASP A 124 -7.93 -14.69 2.00
N PRO A 125 -8.88 -15.23 2.79
CA PRO A 125 -10.18 -14.61 3.01
C PRO A 125 -10.13 -13.27 3.77
N LEU A 126 -9.01 -12.91 4.40
CA LEU A 126 -8.81 -11.58 4.99
C LEU A 126 -8.42 -10.52 3.94
N VAL A 127 -8.08 -10.93 2.71
CA VAL A 127 -7.77 -10.00 1.64
C VAL A 127 -9.01 -9.77 0.77
N ASP A 128 -9.59 -8.59 0.86
CA ASP A 128 -10.80 -8.26 0.09
C ASP A 128 -10.50 -8.15 -1.41
N ALA A 129 -9.34 -7.59 -1.76
CA ALA A 129 -8.92 -7.42 -3.14
C ALA A 129 -7.41 -7.24 -3.29
N TYR A 130 -6.91 -7.68 -4.45
CA TYR A 130 -5.71 -7.12 -5.05
C TYR A 130 -6.13 -5.94 -5.92
N LEU A 131 -5.42 -4.82 -5.79
CA LEU A 131 -5.72 -3.57 -6.48
C LEU A 131 -4.44 -3.01 -7.10
N TRP A 132 -4.59 -2.23 -8.16
CA TRP A 132 -3.52 -1.35 -8.64
C TRP A 132 -3.83 0.04 -8.13
N VAL A 133 -3.40 0.33 -6.89
CA VAL A 133 -3.61 1.63 -6.25
C VAL A 133 -2.66 2.65 -6.87
N LYS A 134 -1.36 2.32 -6.92
CA LYS A 134 -0.41 3.01 -7.78
C LYS A 134 -0.72 2.69 -9.24
N ARG A 135 -0.62 3.70 -10.10
CA ARG A 135 -0.73 3.57 -11.55
C ARG A 135 0.64 3.15 -12.13
N PRO A 136 0.79 1.93 -12.68
CA PRO A 136 2.05 1.52 -13.31
C PRO A 136 2.43 2.46 -14.45
N GLY A 137 3.66 2.97 -14.41
CA GLY A 137 4.14 3.99 -15.34
C GLY A 137 4.22 5.39 -14.76
N GLU A 138 3.66 5.67 -13.59
CA GLU A 138 3.92 6.93 -12.90
C GLU A 138 5.21 6.86 -12.09
N SER A 139 6.05 7.88 -12.21
CA SER A 139 7.29 7.95 -11.45
C SER A 139 7.05 8.10 -9.95
N ASP A 140 8.02 7.60 -9.17
CA ASP A 140 8.10 7.75 -7.72
C ASP A 140 8.87 9.01 -7.30
N GLY A 141 9.55 9.69 -8.23
CA GLY A 141 10.37 10.87 -7.98
C GLY A 141 11.55 10.98 -8.94
N GLU A 142 12.37 12.03 -8.82
CA GLU A 142 13.50 12.30 -9.74
C GLU A 142 14.70 11.34 -9.56
N CYS A 143 14.54 10.31 -8.74
CA CYS A 143 15.51 9.26 -8.49
C CYS A 143 15.71 8.35 -9.71
N LYS A 144 16.92 7.81 -9.85
CA LYS A 144 17.28 6.86 -10.92
C LYS A 144 16.93 7.37 -12.34
N GLY A 145 16.99 8.69 -12.54
CA GLY A 145 16.70 9.35 -13.81
C GLY A 145 15.21 9.45 -14.15
N GLY A 146 14.32 9.19 -13.19
CA GLY A 146 12.87 9.36 -13.39
C GLY A 146 12.43 10.82 -13.42
N PRO A 147 11.22 11.10 -13.93
CA PRO A 147 10.61 12.43 -13.87
C PRO A 147 10.07 12.73 -12.46
N LYS A 148 9.38 13.86 -12.28
CA LYS A 148 8.76 14.20 -10.99
C LYS A 148 7.74 13.15 -10.56
N ALA A 149 7.59 12.95 -9.26
CA ALA A 149 6.63 12.00 -8.71
C ALA A 149 5.22 12.23 -9.27
N GLY A 150 4.58 11.14 -9.72
CA GLY A 150 3.26 11.17 -10.36
C GLY A 150 3.25 11.52 -11.86
N GLN A 151 4.38 11.92 -12.45
CA GLN A 151 4.44 12.11 -13.91
C GLN A 151 4.48 10.78 -14.64
N TRP A 152 3.79 10.73 -15.79
CA TRP A 152 3.83 9.60 -16.70
C TRP A 152 5.25 9.38 -17.24
N TYR A 153 5.73 8.14 -17.12
CA TYR A 153 7.07 7.71 -17.49
C TYR A 153 6.97 6.48 -18.42
N PRO A 154 6.88 6.70 -19.75
CA PRO A 154 6.59 5.63 -20.72
C PRO A 154 7.57 4.46 -20.66
N GLU A 155 8.86 4.75 -20.54
CA GLU A 155 9.91 3.73 -20.50
C GLU A 155 9.80 2.84 -19.27
N TYR A 156 9.39 3.40 -18.14
CA TYR A 156 9.19 2.65 -16.91
C TYR A 156 7.93 1.78 -16.98
N ALA A 157 6.84 2.31 -17.54
CA ALA A 157 5.61 1.55 -17.81
C ALA A 157 5.90 0.32 -18.69
N LEU A 158 6.66 0.51 -19.78
CA LEU A 158 7.02 -0.55 -20.70
C LEU A 158 7.89 -1.62 -20.00
N LYS A 159 8.89 -1.21 -19.21
CA LYS A 159 9.75 -2.15 -18.47
C LYS A 159 8.95 -2.98 -17.46
N LEU A 160 7.99 -2.38 -16.76
CA LEU A 160 7.11 -3.12 -15.84
C LEU A 160 6.28 -4.17 -16.59
N ALA A 161 5.79 -3.86 -17.78
CA ALA A 161 4.96 -4.77 -18.57
C ALA A 161 5.75 -5.90 -19.25
N GLN A 162 7.05 -5.71 -19.46
CA GLN A 162 7.96 -6.71 -20.07
C GLN A 162 8.65 -7.63 -19.07
N GLY A 163 8.60 -7.27 -17.78
CA GLY A 163 9.34 -7.93 -16.70
C GLY A 163 8.69 -9.19 -16.16
#